data_AF-W6TX79-F1
#
_entry.id   AF-W6TX79-F1
#
_cell.length_a   1.000
_cell.length_b   1.000
_cell.length_c   1.000
_cell.angle_alpha   90.00
_cell.angle_beta   90.00
_cell.angle_gamma   90.00
#
_symmetry.space_group_name_H-M   'P 1'
#
loop_
_entity.id
_entity.type
_entity.pdbx_description
1 polymer ?
#
loop_
_entity_poly.entity_id
_entity_poly.type
_entity_poly.pdbx_seq_one_letter_code
_entity_poly.pdbx_strand_id
1 'polypeptide(L)'
;MSLKEYNKKRDFNKTTEPTSGKAKASGKLQFVIQKHDATRLHYDFRLEMDGVLKSWVVPKGPSTDPKTKRLAVMVEEHPFDYKNFEGIIPKGEYGGGTVIVWDKATY
;
A
#
# COMPACT_ATOMS: atom_id res chain seq x y z
N MET A 1 7.87 -14.26 -5.22
CA MET A 1 8.31 -13.86 -3.87
C MET A 1 7.07 -13.74 -3.04
N SER A 2 7.16 -14.18 -1.79
CA SER A 2 6.02 -14.39 -0.90
C SER A 2 6.07 -13.26 0.12
N LEU A 3 4.92 -12.92 0.72
CA LEU A 3 4.71 -11.91 1.76
C LEU A 3 5.61 -12.05 3.03
N LYS A 4 6.72 -12.80 2.96
CA LYS A 4 7.72 -13.00 4.01
C LYS A 4 8.27 -11.68 4.54
N GLU A 5 8.68 -10.76 3.67
CA GLU A 5 9.26 -9.48 4.12
C GLU A 5 8.21 -8.61 4.80
N TYR A 6 7.01 -8.55 4.23
CA TYR A 6 5.85 -7.90 4.84
C TYR A 6 5.54 -8.48 6.23
N ASN A 7 5.36 -9.80 6.32
CA ASN A 7 5.06 -10.49 7.57
C ASN A 7 6.17 -10.35 8.61
N LYS A 8 7.45 -10.27 8.19
CA LYS A 8 8.59 -10.07 9.10
C LYS A 8 8.63 -8.67 9.69
N LYS A 9 8.10 -7.67 8.98
CA LYS A 9 8.09 -6.25 9.37
C LYS A 9 6.82 -5.85 10.13
N ARG A 10 5.90 -6.75 10.44
CA ARG A 10 4.63 -6.45 11.10
C ARG A 10 4.44 -7.27 12.36
N ASP A 11 3.92 -6.62 13.40
CA ASP A 11 3.39 -7.26 14.59
C ASP A 11 1.85 -7.24 14.55
N PHE A 12 1.26 -8.31 14.02
CA PHE A 12 -0.20 -8.44 13.84
C PHE A 12 -0.99 -8.54 15.15
N ASN A 13 -0.32 -8.58 16.31
CA ASN A 13 -1.00 -8.44 17.60
C ASN A 13 -1.26 -6.96 17.96
N LYS A 14 -0.61 -6.03 17.27
CA LYS A 14 -0.70 -4.59 17.52
C LYS A 14 -1.37 -3.83 16.38
N THR A 15 -1.15 -4.27 15.14
CA THR A 15 -1.75 -3.65 13.95
C THR A 15 -3.00 -4.39 13.50
N THR A 16 -3.97 -3.67 12.96
CA THR A 16 -5.16 -4.23 12.30
C THR A 16 -4.94 -4.46 10.80
N GLU A 17 -3.70 -4.32 10.33
CA GLU A 17 -3.33 -4.57 8.95
C GLU A 17 -3.60 -6.04 8.55
N PRO A 18 -4.12 -6.28 7.33
CA PRO A 18 -4.43 -7.63 6.88
C PRO A 18 -3.17 -8.47 6.65
N THR A 19 -3.25 -9.76 6.97
CA THR A 19 -2.14 -10.73 6.84
C THR A 19 -2.16 -11.50 5.52
N SER A 20 -3.31 -11.51 4.85
CA SER A 20 -3.54 -12.34 3.66
C SER A 20 -4.53 -11.66 2.71
N GLY A 21 -4.83 -12.35 1.62
CA GLY A 21 -5.65 -11.86 0.53
C GLY A 21 -5.04 -12.31 -0.78
N LYS A 22 -5.80 -13.08 -1.56
CA LYS A 22 -5.44 -13.42 -2.94
C LYS A 22 -6.38 -12.69 -3.86
N ALA A 23 -5.84 -12.07 -4.90
CA ALA A 23 -6.65 -11.61 -6.01
C ALA A 23 -7.52 -12.76 -6.54
N LYS A 24 -8.82 -12.52 -6.66
CA LYS A 24 -9.66 -13.39 -7.48
C LYS A 24 -9.32 -13.08 -8.93
N ALA A 25 -9.18 -14.11 -9.77
CA ALA A 25 -9.00 -13.93 -11.20
C ALA A 25 -10.19 -13.15 -11.76
N SER A 26 -10.01 -11.84 -11.90
CA SER A 26 -10.99 -10.92 -12.48
C SER A 26 -10.32 -10.26 -13.68
N GLY A 27 -11.08 -10.04 -14.76
CA GLY A 27 -10.52 -9.58 -16.02
C GLY A 27 -9.91 -8.16 -16.00
N LYS A 28 -9.94 -7.47 -14.85
CA LYS A 28 -9.36 -6.13 -14.68
C LYS A 28 -8.54 -6.09 -13.39
N LEU A 29 -7.30 -5.63 -13.48
CA LEU A 29 -6.41 -5.51 -12.32
C LEU A 29 -6.76 -4.24 -11.55
N GLN A 30 -6.48 -4.20 -10.26
CA GLN A 30 -6.80 -3.06 -9.39
C GLN A 30 -5.56 -2.29 -8.98
N PHE A 31 -5.69 -0.97 -8.89
CA PHE A 31 -4.73 -0.12 -8.22
C PHE A 31 -5.36 0.55 -7.01
N VAL A 32 -4.51 0.91 -6.06
CA VAL A 32 -4.89 1.71 -4.90
C VAL A 32 -3.82 2.75 -4.61
N ILE A 33 -4.25 3.93 -4.22
CA ILE A 33 -3.40 4.98 -3.68
C ILE A 33 -3.88 5.21 -2.25
N GLN A 34 -3.02 4.94 -1.28
CA GLN A 34 -3.28 5.24 0.11
C GLN A 34 -2.56 6.53 0.50
N LYS A 35 -3.24 7.44 1.19
CA LYS A 35 -2.59 8.59 1.83
C LYS A 35 -2.17 8.13 3.23
N HIS A 36 -0.89 8.29 3.52
CA HIS A 36 -0.27 7.77 4.72
C HIS A 36 0.39 8.90 5.52
N ASP A 37 -0.22 9.26 6.64
CA ASP A 37 0.28 10.25 7.59
C ASP A 37 1.12 9.56 8.68
N ALA A 38 2.36 9.22 8.30
CA ALA A 38 3.36 8.64 9.18
C ALA A 38 4.31 9.71 9.74
N THR A 39 5.61 9.40 9.89
CA THR A 39 6.63 10.41 10.25
C THR A 39 6.69 11.56 9.23
N ARG A 40 6.40 11.26 7.96
CA ARG A 40 6.21 12.24 6.90
C ARG A 40 4.96 11.85 6.14
N LEU A 41 4.15 12.83 5.80
CA LEU A 41 3.03 12.61 4.89
C LEU A 41 3.57 12.12 3.54
N HIS A 42 3.04 10.99 3.08
CA HIS A 42 3.34 10.43 1.76
C HIS A 42 2.13 9.66 1.23
N TYR A 43 2.28 9.12 0.03
CA TYR A 43 1.27 8.29 -0.61
C TYR A 43 1.86 6.93 -0.95
N ASP A 44 1.17 5.87 -0.63
CA ASP A 44 1.52 4.51 -1.03
C ASP A 44 0.74 4.17 -2.29
N PHE A 45 1.45 4.04 -3.41
CA PHE A 45 0.87 3.58 -4.67
C PHE A 45 1.06 2.08 -4.81
N ARG A 46 -0.03 1.35 -5.09
CA ARG A 46 0.01 -0.10 -5.20
C ARG A 46 -0.74 -0.60 -6.42
N LEU A 47 -0.16 -1.61 -7.08
CA LEU A 47 -0.70 -2.28 -8.25
C LEU A 47 -0.89 -3.77 -7.97
N GLU A 48 -2.08 -4.29 -8.26
CA GLU A 48 -2.36 -5.72 -8.27
C GLU A 48 -1.58 -6.40 -9.40
N MET A 49 -0.62 -7.24 -9.04
CA MET A 49 0.16 -8.01 -10.00
C MET A 49 0.57 -9.34 -9.37
N ASP A 50 0.39 -10.44 -10.11
CA ASP A 50 0.71 -11.80 -9.65
C ASP A 50 0.03 -12.18 -8.31
N GLY A 51 -1.16 -11.64 -8.06
CA GLY A 51 -1.96 -11.93 -6.86
C GLY A 51 -1.52 -11.20 -5.59
N VAL A 52 -0.57 -10.27 -5.68
CA VAL A 52 -0.10 -9.39 -4.59
C VAL A 52 -0.20 -7.92 -4.99
N LEU A 53 0.01 -7.02 -4.04
CA LEU A 53 0.13 -5.58 -4.30
C LEU A 53 1.60 -5.17 -4.39
N LYS A 54 2.11 -4.97 -5.60
CA LYS A 54 3.39 -4.32 -5.84
C LYS A 54 3.27 -2.87 -5.38
N SER A 55 4.17 -2.42 -4.51
CA SER A 55 3.96 -1.19 -3.76
C SER A 55 5.14 -0.23 -3.88
N TRP A 56 4.84 1.07 -3.91
CA TRP A 56 5.81 2.15 -3.92
C TRP A 56 5.37 3.29 -3.00
N VAL A 57 6.33 3.86 -2.28
CA VAL A 57 6.16 5.12 -1.57
C VAL A 57 6.39 6.29 -2.53
N VAL A 58 5.42 7.19 -2.61
CA VAL A 58 5.45 8.42 -3.42
C VAL A 58 5.38 9.63 -2.48
N PRO A 59 6.52 10.23 -2.08
CA PRO A 59 6.56 11.26 -1.04
C PRO A 59 5.73 12.51 -1.34
N LYS A 60 5.61 12.88 -2.63
CA LYS A 60 4.85 14.06 -3.07
C LYS A 60 3.49 13.71 -3.68
N GLY A 61 3.04 12.47 -3.54
CA GLY A 61 1.81 11.97 -4.15
C GLY A 61 1.84 11.91 -5.69
N PRO A 62 0.76 11.39 -6.30
CA PRO A 62 0.62 11.35 -7.75
C PRO A 62 0.59 12.76 -8.36
N SER A 63 0.74 12.82 -9.68
CA SER A 63 0.57 14.05 -10.46
C SER A 63 -0.34 13.77 -11.64
N THR A 64 -1.30 14.66 -11.90
CA THR A 64 -2.12 14.63 -13.12
C THR A 64 -1.47 15.36 -14.28
N ASP A 65 -0.42 16.15 -14.02
CA ASP A 65 0.40 16.77 -15.06
C ASP A 65 1.50 15.80 -15.53
N PRO A 66 1.53 15.44 -16.83
CA PRO A 66 2.53 14.51 -17.39
C PRO A 66 3.96 15.07 -17.42
N LYS A 67 4.15 16.38 -17.30
CA LYS A 67 5.50 17.00 -17.24
C LYS A 67 6.12 16.87 -15.86
N THR A 68 5.30 16.70 -14.83
CA THR A 68 5.75 16.62 -13.44
C THR A 68 6.15 15.18 -13.08
N LYS A 69 7.46 14.92 -12.98
CA LYS A 69 7.99 13.63 -12.54
C LYS A 69 7.89 13.48 -11.02
N ARG A 70 7.43 12.33 -10.55
CA ARG A 70 7.36 11.96 -9.13
C ARG A 70 8.33 10.83 -8.82
N LEU A 71 9.03 10.93 -7.69
CA LEU A 71 9.83 9.83 -7.17
C LEU A 71 8.89 8.75 -6.61
N ALA A 72 9.09 7.51 -7.03
CA ALA A 72 8.40 6.33 -6.51
C ALA A 72 9.45 5.33 -6.02
N VAL A 73 9.52 5.13 -4.70
CA VAL A 73 10.48 4.23 -4.06
C VAL A 73 9.81 2.89 -3.84
N MET A 74 10.33 1.82 -4.44
CA MET A 74 9.77 0.48 -4.30
C MET A 74 9.90 0.00 -2.85
N VAL A 75 8.83 -0.60 -2.33
CA VAL A 75 8.77 -1.20 -0.99
C VAL A 75 8.24 -2.63 -1.07
N GLU A 76 8.06 -3.28 0.07
CA GLU A 76 7.64 -4.67 0.14
C GLU A 76 6.28 -4.90 -0.53
N GLU A 77 6.08 -6.11 -1.05
CA GLU A 77 4.77 -6.55 -1.53
C GLU A 77 3.77 -6.58 -0.38
N HIS A 78 2.54 -6.14 -0.63
CA HIS A 78 1.46 -6.19 0.36
C HIS A 78 0.42 -7.25 -0.03
N PRO A 79 -0.27 -7.85 0.95
CA PRO A 79 -1.36 -8.77 0.68
C PRO A 79 -2.47 -8.07 -0.09
N PHE A 80 -3.20 -8.80 -0.94
CA PHE A 80 -4.22 -8.21 -1.79
C PHE A 80 -5.31 -7.46 -1.00
N ASP A 81 -5.70 -7.96 0.17
CA ASP A 81 -6.75 -7.35 0.98
C ASP A 81 -6.33 -6.00 1.58
N TYR A 82 -5.02 -5.70 1.60
CA TYR A 82 -4.49 -4.41 2.04
C TYR A 82 -5.02 -3.22 1.24
N LYS A 83 -5.52 -3.45 0.01
CA LYS A 83 -6.13 -2.41 -0.81
C LYS A 83 -7.34 -1.72 -0.16
N ASN A 84 -7.99 -2.39 0.79
CA ASN A 84 -9.16 -1.88 1.50
C ASN A 84 -8.81 -1.37 2.91
N PHE A 85 -7.53 -1.43 3.31
CA PHE A 85 -7.12 -1.03 4.64
C PHE A 85 -7.19 0.50 4.79
N GLU A 86 -7.97 0.92 5.77
CA GLU A 86 -8.03 2.28 6.31
C GLU A 86 -8.01 2.16 7.83
N GLY A 87 -7.20 2.97 8.50
CA GLY A 87 -7.03 2.86 9.93
C GLY A 87 -5.78 3.52 10.47
N ILE A 88 -5.41 3.16 11.69
CA ILE A 88 -4.25 3.69 12.38
C ILE A 88 -3.29 2.53 12.63
N ILE A 89 -2.08 2.63 12.09
CA ILE A 89 -0.98 1.75 12.44
C ILE A 89 -0.35 2.35 13.72
N PRO A 90 -0.22 1.58 14.82
CA PRO A 90 0.24 2.13 16.09
C PRO A 90 1.60 2.82 15.98
N LYS A 91 1.79 3.88 16.76
CA LYS A 91 3.08 4.58 16.82
C LYS A 91 4.18 3.62 17.31
N GLY A 92 5.31 3.61 16.62
CA GLY A 92 6.45 2.72 16.93
C GLY A 92 6.45 1.42 16.12
N GLU A 93 5.32 1.07 15.50
CA GLU A 93 5.28 -0.01 14.51
C GLU A 93 5.81 0.46 13.15
N TYR A 94 6.22 -0.49 12.31
CA TYR A 94 6.69 -0.17 10.97
C TYR A 94 5.56 0.42 10.13
N GLY A 95 5.73 1.66 9.66
CA GLY A 95 4.66 2.40 9.00
C GLY A 95 3.63 2.98 9.98
N GLY A 96 3.99 3.20 11.25
CA GLY A 96 3.11 3.85 12.22
C GLY A 96 2.60 5.21 11.72
N GLY A 97 1.28 5.37 11.71
CA GLY A 97 0.61 6.49 11.08
C GLY A 97 -0.85 6.21 10.74
N THR A 98 -1.55 7.24 10.30
CA THR A 98 -2.93 7.10 9.80
C THR A 98 -2.91 6.81 8.31
N VAL A 99 -3.66 5.80 7.88
CA VAL A 99 -3.78 5.38 6.48
C VAL A 99 -5.23 5.53 6.06
N ILE A 100 -5.45 6.19 4.93
CA ILE A 100 -6.75 6.23 4.24
C ILE A 100 -6.58 5.80 2.78
N VAL A 101 -7.62 5.23 2.19
CA VAL A 101 -7.68 4.96 0.75
C VAL A 101 -8.03 6.28 0.07
N TRP A 102 -7.04 6.90 -0.55
CA TRP A 102 -7.20 8.18 -1.24
C TRP A 102 -7.81 8.02 -2.63
N ASP A 103 -7.43 6.95 -3.34
CA ASP A 103 -8.03 6.57 -4.62
C ASP A 103 -7.92 5.05 -4.83
N LYS A 104 -8.85 4.49 -5.60
CA LYS A 104 -8.81 3.10 -6.05
C LYS A 104 -9.61 2.96 -7.34
N ALA A 105 -9.06 2.25 -8.31
CA ALA A 105 -9.80 1.86 -9.50
C ALA A 105 -9.18 0.62 -10.15
N THR A 106 -9.67 0.30 -11.35
CA THR A 106 -9.08 -0.75 -12.19
C THR A 106 -8.18 -0.18 -13.27
N TYR A 107 -7.21 -0.95 -13.73
CA TYR A 107 -6.35 -0.64 -14.88
C TYR A 107 -6.21 -1.83 -15.84
#